data_AF-A0A7J9XUJ5-F1
#
_entry.id   AF-A0A7J9XUJ5-F1
#
_cell.length_a   1.000
_cell.length_b   1.000
_cell.length_c   1.000
_cell.angle_alpha   90.00
_cell.angle_beta   90.00
_cell.angle_gamma   90.00
#
_symmetry.space_group_name_H-M   'P 1'
#
loop_
_entity.id
_entity.type
_entity.pdbx_description
1 polymer ?
#
loop_
_entity_poly.entity_id
_entity_poly.type
_entity_poly.pdbx_seq_one_letter_code
_entity_poly.pdbx_strand_id
1 'polypeptide(L)'
;MPHWVVKTSLPPCQALWEQPGFLEISVLRRDPLRRVLERPRALGTGRIVVGATETGVPLVLDFREQPHWLVSGATDSGKSSLIAAGLSALAPTSAVLISWDLKFGIEAEPFRPRFTDVVTTAAGVAHWCQRLLALAESLPGRAWPERR
;
A
#
# COMPACT_ATOMS: atom_id res chain seq x y z
N MET A 1 18.26 12.20 -22.90
CA MET A 1 19.02 12.56 -21.68
C MET A 1 18.72 11.48 -20.64
N PRO A 2 19.72 10.86 -19.99
CA PRO A 2 19.44 9.93 -18.91
C PRO A 2 18.92 10.71 -17.69
N HIS A 3 17.73 10.36 -17.20
CA HIS A 3 17.28 10.80 -15.88
C HIS A 3 17.92 9.86 -14.85
N TRP A 4 18.31 10.42 -13.72
CA TRP A 4 18.82 9.66 -12.60
C TRP A 4 17.71 9.55 -11.56
N VAL A 5 17.48 8.35 -11.04
CA VAL A 5 16.63 8.16 -9.86
C VAL A 5 17.55 7.83 -8.69
N VAL A 6 17.49 8.66 -7.66
CA VAL A 6 18.28 8.53 -6.43
C VAL A 6 17.36 8.04 -5.32
N LYS A 7 17.72 6.94 -4.67
CA LYS A 7 16.99 6.43 -3.50
C LYS A 7 17.93 6.34 -2.31
N THR A 8 17.42 6.75 -1.16
CA THR A 8 18.03 6.49 0.14
C THR A 8 17.35 5.27 0.74
N SER A 9 18.14 4.27 1.10
CA SER A 9 17.68 3.16 1.93
C SER A 9 18.45 3.22 3.23
N LEU A 10 17.73 3.25 4.35
CA LEU A 10 18.31 2.94 5.64
C LEU A 10 18.02 1.45 5.89
N PRO A 11 18.99 0.64 6.36
CA PRO A 11 18.65 -0.59 7.09
C PRO A 11 17.70 -0.24 8.26
N PRO A 12 17.04 -1.20 8.94
CA PRO A 12 16.25 -0.87 10.13
C PRO A 12 17.15 -0.11 11.12
N CYS A 13 16.96 1.20 11.17
CA CYS A 13 17.83 2.14 11.85
C CYS A 13 16.95 3.03 12.70
N GLN A 14 17.21 3.03 14.01
CA GLN A 14 16.72 4.08 14.88
C GLN A 14 17.49 5.36 14.54
N ALA A 15 16.78 6.41 14.17
CA ALA A 15 17.39 7.72 14.01
C ALA A 15 17.89 8.21 15.38
N LEU A 16 19.21 8.15 15.59
CA LEU A 16 19.90 8.78 16.70
C LEU A 16 20.31 10.19 16.26
N TRP A 17 19.52 11.18 16.66
CA TRP A 17 19.54 12.57 16.18
C TRP A 17 20.86 13.34 16.42
N GLU A 18 21.78 12.82 17.24
CA GLU A 18 23.09 13.45 17.54
C GLU A 18 24.30 12.55 17.27
N GLN A 19 24.15 11.45 16.53
CA GLN A 19 25.27 10.54 16.24
C GLN A 19 25.61 10.53 14.74
N PRO A 20 26.90 10.51 14.36
CA PRO A 20 27.30 10.26 12.98
C PRO A 20 26.76 8.92 12.51
N GLY A 21 26.14 8.91 11.32
CA GLY A 21 25.58 7.71 10.70
C GLY A 21 26.02 7.57 9.24
N PHE A 22 25.76 6.40 8.66
CA PHE A 22 26.04 6.14 7.26
C PHE A 22 24.75 6.25 6.43
N LEU A 23 24.84 6.90 5.27
CA LEU A 23 23.77 6.96 4.28
C LEU A 23 24.19 6.15 3.06
N GLU A 24 23.43 5.09 2.77
CA GLU A 24 23.59 4.37 1.51
C GLU A 24 22.69 5.00 0.45
N ILE A 25 23.32 5.48 -0.63
CA ILE A 25 22.63 6.03 -1.79
C ILE A 25 22.81 5.07 -2.96
N SER A 26 21.71 4.52 -3.45
CA SER A 26 21.70 3.76 -4.70
C SER A 26 21.25 4.64 -5.86
N VAL A 27 21.98 4.56 -6.97
CA VAL A 27 21.69 5.33 -8.19
C VAL A 27 21.38 4.37 -9.34
N LEU A 28 20.21 4.54 -9.96
CA LEU A 28 19.81 3.76 -11.12
C LEU A 28 20.17 4.51 -12.42
N ARG A 29 20.98 3.87 -13.29
CA ARG A 29 21.40 4.45 -14.59
C ARG A 29 20.34 4.40 -15.68
N ARG A 30 19.25 3.65 -15.48
CA ARG A 30 18.16 3.49 -16.45
C ARG A 30 16.92 4.23 -15.99
N ASP A 31 16.05 4.54 -16.94
CA ASP A 31 14.67 4.90 -16.64
C ASP A 31 13.90 3.68 -16.17
N PRO A 32 13.41 3.62 -14.92
CA PRO A 32 12.45 2.59 -14.56
C PRO A 32 11.08 2.83 -15.23
N LEU A 33 10.78 4.06 -15.67
CA LEU A 33 9.48 4.44 -16.23
C LEU A 33 9.41 4.35 -17.77
N ARG A 34 10.56 4.28 -18.47
CA ARG A 34 10.57 4.17 -19.94
C ARG A 34 9.86 2.93 -20.45
N ARG A 35 9.86 1.83 -19.68
CA ARG A 35 9.14 0.60 -20.03
C ARG A 35 8.58 -0.06 -18.77
N VAL A 36 7.35 0.28 -18.43
CA VAL A 36 6.60 -0.37 -17.35
C VAL A 36 5.88 -1.58 -17.93
N LEU A 37 6.43 -2.77 -17.70
CA LEU A 37 5.82 -4.03 -18.12
C LEU A 37 4.87 -4.61 -17.08
N GLU A 38 5.17 -4.33 -15.81
CA GLU A 38 4.47 -4.98 -14.73
C GLU A 38 3.10 -4.34 -14.50
N ARG A 39 2.07 -5.18 -14.44
CA ARG A 39 0.68 -4.76 -14.26
C ARG A 39 0.15 -5.26 -12.93
N PRO A 40 -0.73 -4.48 -12.27
CA PRO A 40 -1.34 -4.93 -11.04
C PRO A 40 -2.15 -6.20 -11.27
N ARG A 41 -1.93 -7.20 -10.41
CA ARG A 41 -2.66 -8.48 -10.46
C ARG A 41 -2.72 -9.14 -9.09
N ALA A 42 -3.74 -9.95 -8.87
CA ALA A 42 -3.76 -10.88 -7.74
C ALA A 42 -2.76 -12.02 -7.98
N LEU A 43 -2.03 -12.40 -6.93
CA LEU A 43 -1.25 -13.65 -6.87
C LEU A 43 -1.96 -14.72 -6.03
N GLY A 44 -2.96 -14.33 -5.26
CA GLY A 44 -3.75 -15.19 -4.39
C GLY A 44 -4.46 -14.36 -3.32
N THR A 45 -5.16 -15.03 -2.40
CA THR A 45 -5.85 -14.35 -1.30
C THR A 45 -4.85 -13.59 -0.43
N GLY A 46 -5.00 -12.27 -0.36
CA GLY A 46 -4.14 -11.40 0.44
C GLY A 46 -2.75 -11.15 -0.15
N ARG A 47 -2.46 -11.58 -1.39
CA ARG A 47 -1.16 -11.35 -2.03
C ARG A 47 -1.34 -10.75 -3.43
N ILE A 48 -0.77 -9.58 -3.67
CA ILE A 48 -0.96 -8.81 -4.89
C ILE A 48 0.34 -8.24 -5.42
N VAL A 49 0.42 -8.06 -6.74
CA VAL A 49 1.43 -7.20 -7.39
C VAL A 49 0.80 -5.84 -7.62
N VAL A 50 1.51 -4.77 -7.28
CA VAL A 50 1.04 -3.37 -7.47
C VAL A 50 1.88 -2.58 -8.47
N GLY A 51 2.99 -3.14 -8.94
CA GLY A 51 3.90 -2.51 -9.89
C GLY A 51 5.23 -3.25 -9.94
N ALA A 52 6.29 -2.54 -10.28
CA ALA A 52 7.66 -3.07 -10.26
C ALA A 52 8.58 -2.25 -9.36
N THR A 53 9.60 -2.90 -8.83
CA THR A 53 10.75 -2.24 -8.19
C THR A 53 11.61 -1.53 -9.25
N GLU A 54 12.57 -0.74 -8.80
CA GLU A 54 13.58 -0.11 -9.64
C GLU A 54 14.41 -1.11 -10.46
N THR A 55 14.55 -2.36 -9.98
CA THR A 55 15.22 -3.46 -10.68
C THR A 55 14.29 -4.16 -11.69
N GLY A 56 13.00 -3.80 -11.72
CA GLY A 56 12.01 -4.32 -12.66
C GLY A 56 11.37 -5.62 -12.19
N VAL A 57 11.64 -6.05 -10.96
CA VAL A 57 11.02 -7.21 -10.31
C VAL A 57 9.63 -6.80 -9.80
N PRO A 58 8.64 -7.70 -9.74
CA PRO A 58 7.33 -7.36 -9.22
C PRO A 58 7.39 -6.80 -7.79
N LEU A 59 6.75 -5.66 -7.56
CA LEU A 59 6.49 -5.14 -6.22
C LEU A 59 5.29 -5.88 -5.65
N VAL A 60 5.57 -6.85 -4.77
CA VAL A 60 4.57 -7.73 -4.15
C VAL A 60 4.20 -7.19 -2.77
N LEU A 61 2.90 -7.10 -2.50
CA LEU A 61 2.36 -6.91 -1.16
C LEU A 61 1.74 -8.24 -0.70
N ASP A 62 2.19 -8.75 0.43
CA ASP A 62 1.63 -9.95 1.07
C ASP A 62 1.01 -9.57 2.41
N PHE A 63 -0.30 -9.36 2.43
CA PHE A 63 -1.07 -8.99 3.62
C PHE A 63 -1.18 -10.11 4.66
N ARG A 64 -0.71 -11.32 4.35
CA ARG A 64 -0.63 -12.43 5.31
C ARG A 64 0.63 -12.34 6.17
N GLU A 65 1.70 -11.76 5.61
CA GLU A 65 2.96 -11.50 6.32
C GLU A 65 3.02 -10.07 6.87
N GLN A 66 2.60 -9.08 6.05
CA GLN A 66 2.59 -7.66 6.36
C GLN A 66 1.16 -7.11 6.20
N PRO A 67 0.30 -7.22 7.22
CA PRO A 67 -1.12 -6.89 7.12
C PRO A 67 -1.40 -5.38 7.00
N HIS A 68 -0.38 -4.55 7.15
CA HIS A 68 -0.49 -3.10 7.05
C HIS A 68 0.52 -2.58 6.04
N TRP A 69 0.09 -1.58 5.27
CA TRP A 69 0.93 -0.90 4.30
C TRP A 69 0.69 0.61 4.40
N LEU A 70 1.77 1.38 4.43
CA LEU A 70 1.76 2.84 4.49
C LEU A 70 2.41 3.40 3.23
N VAL A 71 1.70 4.30 2.55
CA VAL A 71 2.22 5.05 1.41
C VAL A 71 2.37 6.52 1.82
N SER A 72 3.59 7.04 1.76
CA SER A 72 3.92 8.44 2.08
C SER A 72 4.72 9.08 0.95
N GLY A 73 4.58 10.39 0.77
CA GLY A 73 5.17 11.14 -0.34
C GLY A 73 4.52 12.50 -0.55
N ALA A 74 5.17 13.37 -1.32
CA ALA A 74 4.69 14.71 -1.63
C ALA A 74 3.42 14.70 -2.53
N THR A 75 2.76 15.85 -2.66
CA THR A 75 1.72 16.04 -3.68
C THR A 75 2.29 15.70 -5.06
N ASP A 76 1.49 15.04 -5.90
CA ASP A 76 1.88 14.58 -7.24
C ASP A 76 3.01 13.53 -7.29
N SER A 77 3.35 12.89 -6.16
CA SER A 77 4.35 11.82 -6.14
C SER A 77 3.81 10.44 -6.56
N GLY A 78 2.58 10.36 -7.08
CA GLY A 78 1.95 9.10 -7.50
C GLY A 78 1.35 8.22 -6.38
N LYS A 79 1.14 8.76 -5.16
CA LYS A 79 0.54 7.99 -4.05
C LYS A 79 -0.83 7.39 -4.40
N SER A 80 -1.75 8.21 -4.91
CA SER A 80 -3.09 7.75 -5.32
C SER A 80 -2.99 6.71 -6.43
N SER A 81 -2.09 6.90 -7.39
CA SER A 81 -1.85 5.93 -8.48
C SER A 81 -1.37 4.58 -7.94
N LEU A 82 -0.49 4.57 -6.95
CA LEU A 82 0.00 3.36 -6.30
C LEU A 82 -1.11 2.65 -5.48
N ILE A 83 -1.96 3.41 -4.79
CA ILE A 83 -3.15 2.87 -4.09
C ILE A 83 -4.15 2.29 -5.11
N ALA A 84 -4.43 3.00 -6.20
CA ALA A 84 -5.32 2.55 -7.27
C ALA A 84 -4.81 1.29 -7.96
N ALA A 85 -3.50 1.13 -8.13
CA ALA A 85 -2.89 -0.11 -8.60
C ALA A 85 -3.17 -1.27 -7.62
N GLY A 86 -3.01 -1.05 -6.31
CA GLY A 86 -3.40 -2.01 -5.29
C GLY A 86 -4.87 -2.40 -5.34
N LEU A 87 -5.77 -1.41 -5.44
CA LEU A 87 -7.21 -1.65 -5.59
C LEU A 87 -7.54 -2.44 -6.85
N SER A 88 -6.90 -2.13 -7.98
CA SER A 88 -7.06 -2.87 -9.24
C SER A 88 -6.66 -4.33 -9.10
N ALA A 89 -5.58 -4.62 -8.37
CA ALA A 89 -5.13 -5.97 -8.11
C ALA A 89 -6.03 -6.74 -7.12
N LEU A 90 -6.64 -6.03 -6.15
CA LEU A 90 -7.59 -6.60 -5.18
C LEU A 90 -8.99 -6.80 -5.78
N ALA A 91 -9.36 -6.03 -6.79
CA ALA A 91 -10.68 -6.05 -7.40
C ALA A 91 -11.19 -7.45 -7.80
N PRO A 92 -10.39 -8.33 -8.45
CA PRO A 92 -10.86 -9.67 -8.81
C PRO A 92 -10.89 -10.66 -7.63
N THR A 93 -10.42 -10.29 -6.43
CA THR A 93 -10.41 -11.18 -5.26
C THR A 93 -11.72 -11.14 -4.49
N SER A 94 -11.92 -12.06 -3.56
CA SER A 94 -13.07 -12.07 -2.64
C SER A 94 -12.91 -11.17 -1.40
N ALA A 95 -11.90 -10.31 -1.35
CA ALA A 95 -11.67 -9.44 -0.19
C ALA A 95 -12.84 -8.49 0.07
N VAL A 96 -13.22 -8.28 1.33
CA VAL A 96 -14.12 -7.18 1.69
C VAL A 96 -13.29 -5.89 1.66
N LEU A 97 -13.74 -4.90 0.89
CA LEU A 97 -13.05 -3.61 0.78
C LEU A 97 -13.95 -2.52 1.34
N ILE A 98 -13.47 -1.78 2.31
CA ILE A 98 -14.14 -0.60 2.88
C ILE A 98 -13.20 0.58 2.66
N SER A 99 -13.70 1.62 2.00
CA SER A 99 -12.92 2.84 1.78
C SER A 99 -13.30 3.90 2.80
N TRP A 100 -12.31 4.54 3.41
CA TRP A 100 -12.47 5.75 4.20
C TRP A 100 -11.85 6.91 3.43
N ASP A 101 -12.68 7.61 2.66
CA ASP A 101 -12.28 8.69 1.78
C ASP A 101 -12.98 9.98 2.17
N LEU A 102 -12.36 10.71 3.10
CA LEU A 102 -12.84 11.99 3.60
C LEU A 102 -12.65 13.14 2.59
N LYS A 103 -12.23 12.83 1.36
CA LYS A 103 -12.20 13.76 0.23
C LYS A 103 -13.44 13.56 -0.65
N PHE A 104 -14.60 13.47 0.01
CA PHE A 104 -15.91 13.28 -0.62
C PHE A 104 -16.04 11.99 -1.47
N GLY A 105 -15.19 10.99 -1.25
CA GLY A 105 -15.25 9.73 -2.01
C GLY A 105 -14.61 9.79 -3.40
N ILE A 106 -13.93 10.89 -3.76
CA ILE A 106 -13.36 11.10 -5.10
C ILE A 106 -12.33 10.02 -5.47
N GLU A 107 -11.49 9.61 -4.52
CA GLU A 107 -10.45 8.61 -4.77
C GLU A 107 -11.05 7.18 -4.81
N ALA A 108 -12.18 6.97 -4.14
CA ALA A 108 -12.88 5.70 -4.11
C ALA A 108 -13.81 5.46 -5.32
N GLU A 109 -14.33 6.53 -5.92
CA GLU A 109 -15.36 6.47 -6.97
C GLU A 109 -14.99 5.60 -8.18
N PRO A 110 -13.74 5.63 -8.71
CA PRO A 110 -13.35 4.75 -9.83
C PRO A 110 -13.47 3.26 -9.53
N PHE A 111 -13.48 2.87 -8.24
CA PHE A 111 -13.60 1.49 -7.77
C PHE A 111 -14.90 1.24 -7.01
N ARG A 112 -15.87 2.16 -7.08
CA ARG A 112 -17.12 2.08 -6.30
C ARG A 112 -17.82 0.73 -6.38
N PRO A 113 -17.96 0.06 -7.55
CA PRO A 113 -18.62 -1.24 -7.63
C PRO A 113 -17.95 -2.35 -6.83
N ARG A 114 -16.67 -2.17 -6.48
CA ARG A 114 -15.89 -3.16 -5.75
C ARG A 114 -15.91 -2.95 -4.23
N PHE A 115 -16.16 -1.73 -3.78
CA PHE A 115 -16.23 -1.42 -2.36
C PHE A 115 -17.54 -1.95 -1.76
N THR A 116 -17.41 -2.63 -0.63
CA THR A 116 -18.55 -2.99 0.22
C THR A 116 -19.16 -1.75 0.83
N ASP A 117 -18.33 -0.77 1.19
CA ASP A 117 -18.80 0.56 1.59
C ASP A 117 -17.75 1.64 1.30
N VAL A 118 -18.21 2.87 1.09
CA VAL A 118 -17.39 4.06 0.92
C VAL A 118 -17.87 5.11 1.91
N VAL A 119 -17.01 5.40 2.87
CA VAL A 119 -17.30 6.27 4.00
C VAL A 119 -16.60 7.60 3.79
N THR A 120 -17.38 8.68 3.74
CA THR A 120 -16.88 10.02 3.40
C THR A 120 -16.96 11.01 4.55
N THR A 121 -17.43 10.58 5.73
CA THR A 121 -17.59 11.42 6.92
C THR A 121 -16.88 10.83 8.12
N ALA A 122 -16.38 11.71 9.02
CA ALA A 122 -15.72 11.28 10.26
C ALA A 122 -16.66 10.45 11.15
N ALA A 123 -17.94 10.80 11.25
CA ALA A 123 -18.93 10.04 12.00
C ALA A 123 -19.13 8.63 11.42
N GLY A 124 -19.18 8.49 10.10
CA GLY A 124 -19.25 7.20 9.43
C GLY A 124 -18.00 6.35 9.68
N VAL A 125 -16.81 6.98 9.69
CA VAL A 125 -15.55 6.27 10.00
C VAL A 125 -15.58 5.74 11.42
N ALA A 126 -15.96 6.57 12.40
CA ALA A 126 -16.08 6.15 13.79
C ALA A 126 -17.07 4.99 13.97
N HIS A 127 -18.21 5.03 13.28
CA HIS A 127 -19.17 3.93 13.27
C HIS A 127 -18.56 2.63 12.71
N TRP A 128 -17.85 2.70 11.58
CA TRP A 128 -17.17 1.54 11.01
C TRP A 128 -16.05 0.99 11.89
N CYS A 129 -15.27 1.86 12.55
CA CYS A 129 -14.28 1.43 13.54
C CYS A 129 -14.92 0.57 14.64
N GLN A 130 -16.04 1.02 15.21
CA GLN A 130 -16.76 0.25 16.23
C GLN A 130 -17.21 -1.12 15.70
N ARG A 131 -17.74 -1.18 14.47
CA ARG A 131 -18.15 -2.44 13.84
C ARG A 131 -16.98 -3.39 13.61
N LEU A 132 -15.85 -2.88 13.13
CA LEU A 132 -14.65 -3.69 12.86
C LEU A 132 -14.02 -4.20 14.15
N LEU A 133 -14.02 -3.40 15.23
CA LEU A 133 -13.57 -3.82 16.55
C LEU A 133 -14.45 -4.94 17.11
N ALA A 134 -15.77 -4.76 17.11
CA ALA A 134 -16.70 -5.80 17.55
C ALA A 134 -16.57 -7.09 16.72
N LEU A 135 -16.37 -6.97 15.40
CA LEU A 135 -16.09 -8.12 14.54
C LEU A 135 -14.77 -8.81 14.94
N ALA A 136 -13.69 -8.06 15.13
CA ALA A 136 -12.40 -8.59 15.52
C ALA A 136 -12.46 -9.34 16.87
N GLU A 137 -13.20 -8.82 17.84
CA GLU A 137 -13.44 -9.44 19.15
C GLU A 137 -14.28 -10.74 19.04
N SER A 138 -15.21 -10.80 18.07
CA SER A 138 -16.05 -11.98 17.85
C SER A 138 -15.35 -13.13 17.11
N LEU A 139 -14.24 -12.83 16.41
CA LEU A 139 -13.50 -13.85 15.68
C LEU A 139 -12.68 -14.69 16.67
N PRO A 140 -12.74 -16.03 16.59
CA PRO A 140 -11.90 -16.89 17.43
C PRO A 140 -10.44 -16.49 17.18
N GLY A 141 -9.71 -16.23 18.26
CA GLY A 141 -8.37 -15.62 18.21
C GLY A 141 -7.52 -16.25 17.12
N ARG A 142 -7.37 -15.54 15.99
CA ARG A 142 -6.30 -15.86 15.06
C ARG A 142 -5.03 -15.53 15.82
N ALA A 143 -4.32 -16.56 16.25
CA ALA A 143 -2.94 -16.42 16.67
C ALA A 143 -2.25 -15.61 15.57
N TRP A 144 -1.85 -14.39 15.90
CA TRP A 144 -0.99 -13.61 15.03
C TRP A 144 0.25 -14.48 14.82
N PRO A 145 0.68 -14.79 13.58
CA PRO A 145 1.90 -15.54 13.38
C PRO A 145 3.00 -14.78 14.11
N GLU A 146 3.60 -15.42 15.11
CA GLU A 146 4.67 -14.83 15.91
C GLU A 146 5.70 -14.24 14.96
N ARG A 147 6.07 -12.97 15.20
CA ARG A 147 7.11 -12.28 14.43
C ARG A 147 8.38 -13.13 14.52
N ARG A 148 8.70 -13.87 13.46
CA ARG A 148 10.03 -14.46 13.27
C ARG A 148 11.02 -13.39 12.84
#